data_AF-A0A2D8CQQ2-F1
#
_entry.id   AF-A0A2D8CQQ2-F1
#
_cell.length_a   1.000
_cell.length_b   1.000
_cell.length_c   1.000
_cell.angle_alpha   90.00
_cell.angle_beta   90.00
_cell.angle_gamma   90.00
#
_symmetry.space_group_name_H-M   'P 1'
#
loop_
_entity.id
_entity.type
_entity.pdbx_description
1 polymer ?
#
loop_
_entity_poly.entity_id
_entity_poly.type
_entity_poly.pdbx_seq_one_letter_code
_entity_poly.pdbx_strand_id
1 'polypeptide(L)'
;MELTTSLNYLAWTSALCIVLWLPYVLERITSQGLIPVLSYEESDAEPAKWAQRAHRAHLNLLENLPPFAALVLIANLTEVGVGGAAAVFFWARVAHAIVHIAGIPYLRTAAFFVSWLALFSIFFQVI
;
A
#
# COMPACT_ATOMS: atom_id res chain seq x y z
N MET A 1 9.54 13.12 21.71
CA MET A 1 9.84 11.73 21.29
C MET A 1 10.13 11.78 19.81
N GLU A 2 11.36 11.46 19.42
CA GLU A 2 11.70 11.24 18.01
C GLU A 2 11.08 9.92 17.55
N LEU A 3 10.62 9.87 16.29
CA LEU A 3 10.09 8.64 15.70
C LEU A 3 11.22 7.63 15.50
N THR A 4 11.04 6.41 16.03
CA THR A 4 11.95 5.30 15.71
C THR A 4 11.86 4.96 14.21
N THR A 5 12.93 4.41 13.64
CA THR A 5 12.99 4.08 12.21
C THR A 5 11.80 3.22 11.76
N SER A 6 11.38 2.26 12.57
CA SER A 6 10.23 1.39 12.28
C SER A 6 8.90 2.16 12.26
N LEU A 7 8.65 3.05 13.22
CA LEU A 7 7.46 3.91 13.23
C LEU A 7 7.45 4.91 12.08
N ASN A 8 8.60 5.42 11.66
CA ASN A 8 8.71 6.29 10.49
C ASN A 8 8.25 5.56 9.21
N TYR A 9 8.68 4.31 9.00
CA TYR A 9 8.19 3.50 7.88
C TYR A 9 6.72 3.10 7.99
N LEU A 10 6.18 2.94 9.20
CA LEU A 10 4.73 2.80 9.40
C LEU A 10 3.98 4.07 8.97
N ALA A 11 4.48 5.26 9.33
CA ALA A 11 3.90 6.53 8.90
C ALA A 11 3.94 6.67 7.37
N TRP A 12 5.07 6.39 6.73
CA TRP A 12 5.19 6.44 5.26
C TRP A 12 4.33 5.41 4.54
N THR A 13 4.21 4.20 5.08
CA THR A 13 3.33 3.17 4.50
C THR A 13 1.86 3.57 4.61
N SER A 14 1.47 4.15 5.75
CA SER A 14 0.13 4.73 5.93
C SER A 14 -0.12 5.87 4.94
N ALA A 15 0.85 6.78 4.77
CA ALA A 15 0.78 7.86 3.80
C ALA A 15 0.63 7.34 2.36
N LEU A 16 1.38 6.29 1.99
CA LEU A 16 1.22 5.61 0.70
C LEU A 16 -0.21 5.10 0.51
N CYS A 17 -0.79 4.44 1.52
CA CYS A 17 -2.18 3.97 1.45
C CYS A 17 -3.17 5.13 1.26
N ILE A 18 -2.98 6.24 1.98
CA ILE A 18 -3.83 7.44 1.90
C ILE A 18 -3.81 8.06 0.50
N VAL A 19 -2.71 7.97 -0.25
CA VAL A 19 -2.62 8.61 -1.59
C VAL A 19 -2.96 7.67 -2.74
N LEU A 20 -2.93 6.35 -2.55
CA LEU A 20 -3.14 5.38 -3.63
C LEU A 20 -4.54 5.39 -4.23
N TRP A 21 -5.52 6.03 -3.58
CA TRP A 21 -6.84 6.21 -4.18
C TRP A 21 -6.91 7.28 -5.27
N LEU A 22 -6.02 8.28 -5.19
CA LEU A 22 -6.06 9.45 -6.06
C LEU A 22 -6.02 9.08 -7.55
N PRO A 23 -5.14 8.18 -8.05
CA PRO A 23 -5.03 7.91 -9.48
C PRO A 23 -6.32 7.37 -10.09
N TYR A 24 -7.00 6.41 -9.44
CA TYR A 24 -8.20 5.81 -10.02
C TYR A 24 -9.45 6.66 -9.84
N VAL A 25 -9.52 7.52 -8.82
CA VAL A 25 -10.63 8.48 -8.71
C VAL A 25 -10.45 9.64 -9.68
N LEU A 26 -9.23 10.12 -9.90
CA LEU A 26 -8.95 11.10 -10.94
C LEU A 26 -9.32 10.56 -12.32
N GLU A 27 -8.98 9.30 -12.61
CA GLU A 27 -9.40 8.66 -13.86
C GLU A 27 -10.93 8.64 -13.99
N ARG A 28 -11.64 8.23 -12.93
CA ARG A 28 -13.10 8.23 -12.91
C ARG A 28 -13.69 9.62 -13.15
N ILE A 29 -13.12 10.67 -12.55
CA ILE A 29 -13.54 12.07 -12.78
C ILE A 29 -13.28 12.47 -14.23
N THR A 30 -12.16 12.07 -14.82
CA THR A 30 -11.85 12.41 -16.22
C THR A 30 -12.71 11.66 -17.23
N SER A 31 -13.12 10.42 -16.93
CA SER A 31 -13.91 9.58 -17.83
C SER A 31 -15.42 9.76 -17.68
N GLN A 32 -15.91 10.03 -16.47
CA GLN A 32 -17.35 10.11 -16.14
C GLN A 32 -17.80 11.54 -15.80
N GLY A 33 -16.88 12.48 -15.56
CA GLY A 33 -17.19 13.83 -15.11
C GLY A 33 -17.31 13.94 -13.58
N LEU A 34 -17.07 15.13 -13.03
CA LEU A 34 -17.07 15.36 -11.58
C LEU A 34 -18.46 15.18 -10.95
N ILE A 35 -19.50 15.76 -11.56
CA ILE A 35 -20.85 15.73 -10.98
C ILE A 35 -21.39 14.30 -10.88
N PRO A 36 -21.34 13.45 -11.94
CA PRO A 36 -21.77 12.06 -11.84
C PRO A 36 -21.01 11.24 -10.78
N VAL A 37 -19.70 11.48 -10.65
CA VAL A 37 -18.87 10.80 -9.65
C VAL A 37 -19.27 11.15 -8.22
N LEU A 38 -19.62 12.43 -7.96
CA LEU A 38 -20.04 12.91 -6.65
C LEU A 38 -21.50 12.59 -6.32
N SER A 39 -22.37 12.49 -7.32
CA SER A 39 -23.80 12.13 -7.16
C SER A 39 -24.04 10.63 -7.07
N TYR A 40 -22.99 9.80 -7.19
CA TYR A 40 -23.09 8.34 -7.27
C TYR A 40 -23.97 7.84 -8.42
N GLU A 41 -24.04 8.61 -9.51
CA GLU A 41 -24.75 8.19 -10.71
C GLU A 41 -24.05 6.97 -11.32
N GLU A 42 -24.84 5.97 -11.70
CA GLU A 42 -24.33 4.79 -12.38
C GLU A 42 -23.81 5.20 -13.76
N SER A 43 -22.63 4.70 -14.12
CA SER A 43 -22.00 5.00 -15.40
C SER A 43 -21.65 3.70 -16.10
N ASP A 44 -22.07 3.58 -17.36
CA ASP A 44 -21.69 2.47 -18.23
C ASP A 44 -20.23 2.57 -18.73
N ALA A 45 -19.53 3.67 -18.41
CA ALA A 45 -18.15 3.89 -18.83
C ALA A 45 -17.19 2.98 -18.05
N GLU A 46 -16.57 2.03 -18.76
CA GLU A 46 -15.55 1.16 -18.18
C GLU A 46 -14.30 1.97 -17.79
N PRO A 47 -13.84 1.92 -16.53
CA PRO A 47 -12.60 2.59 -16.12
C PRO A 47 -11.40 2.06 -16.89
N ALA A 48 -10.44 2.93 -17.19
CA ALA A 48 -9.21 2.54 -17.85
C ALA A 48 -8.52 1.36 -17.12
N LYS A 49 -7.94 0.42 -17.89
CA LYS A 49 -7.33 -0.80 -17.32
C LYS A 49 -6.28 -0.51 -16.25
N TRP A 50 -5.55 0.61 -16.35
CA TRP A 50 -4.56 1.03 -15.35
C TRP A 50 -5.21 1.52 -14.06
N ALA A 51 -6.36 2.20 -14.12
CA ALA A 51 -7.11 2.67 -12.96
C ALA A 51 -7.71 1.48 -12.20
N GLN A 52 -8.24 0.48 -12.92
CA GLN A 52 -8.66 -0.79 -12.30
C GLN A 52 -7.51 -1.47 -11.56
N ARG A 53 -6.28 -1.43 -12.09
CA ARG A 53 -5.08 -1.97 -11.41
C ARG A 53 -4.65 -1.11 -10.22
N ALA A 54 -4.77 0.23 -10.31
CA ALA A 54 -4.49 1.13 -9.20
C ALA A 54 -5.44 0.87 -8.03
N HIS A 55 -6.73 0.65 -8.30
CA HIS A 55 -7.69 0.26 -7.27
C HIS A 55 -7.30 -1.07 -6.60
N ARG A 56 -6.92 -2.09 -7.37
CA ARG A 56 -6.42 -3.36 -6.82
C ARG A 56 -5.13 -3.19 -6.02
N ALA A 57 -4.21 -2.32 -6.45
CA ALA A 57 -2.98 -2.02 -5.71
C ALA A 57 -3.27 -1.36 -4.36
N HIS A 58 -4.24 -0.45 -4.31
CA HIS A 58 -4.72 0.18 -3.09
C HIS A 58 -5.31 -0.85 -2.13
N LEU A 59 -6.29 -1.65 -2.58
CA LEU A 59 -6.91 -2.70 -1.75
C LEU A 59 -5.88 -3.69 -1.20
N ASN A 60 -4.93 -4.10 -2.03
CA ASN A 60 -3.88 -5.01 -1.59
C ASN A 60 -2.97 -4.38 -0.51
N LEU A 61 -2.70 -3.06 -0.55
CA LEU A 61 -1.98 -2.41 0.55
C LEU A 61 -2.86 -2.32 1.80
N LEU A 62 -4.14 -2.01 1.65
CA LEU A 62 -5.11 -1.91 2.73
C LEU A 62 -5.24 -3.23 3.52
N GLU A 63 -5.15 -4.38 2.86
CA GLU A 63 -5.16 -5.70 3.51
C GLU A 63 -3.86 -6.00 4.27
N ASN A 64 -2.72 -5.47 3.81
CA ASN A 64 -1.40 -5.75 4.40
C ASN A 64 -0.97 -4.72 5.45
N LEU A 65 -1.58 -3.54 5.46
CA LEU A 65 -1.25 -2.45 6.38
C LEU A 65 -1.63 -2.77 7.84
N PRO A 66 -2.82 -3.32 8.19
CA PRO A 66 -3.16 -3.61 9.58
C PRO A 66 -2.22 -4.62 10.25
N PRO A 67 -1.86 -5.76 9.62
CA PRO A 67 -0.86 -6.66 10.18
C PRO A 67 0.51 -5.99 10.38
N PHE A 68 0.96 -5.21 9.39
CA PHE A 68 2.22 -4.48 9.47
C PHE A 68 2.22 -3.46 10.62
N ALA A 69 1.15 -2.67 10.75
CA ALA A 69 0.97 -1.71 11.81
C ALA A 69 0.99 -2.37 13.19
N ALA A 70 0.23 -3.46 13.37
CA ALA A 70 0.19 -4.19 14.63
C ALA A 70 1.59 -4.68 15.04
N LEU A 71 2.33 -5.31 14.12
CA LEU A 71 3.67 -5.84 14.43
C LEU A 71 4.69 -4.74 14.71
N VAL A 72 4.68 -3.63 13.94
CA VAL A 72 5.59 -2.50 14.20
C VAL A 72 5.29 -1.84 15.54
N LEU A 73 4.01 -1.70 15.91
CA LEU A 73 3.62 -1.14 17.19
C LEU A 73 4.02 -2.05 18.35
N ILE A 74 3.82 -3.37 18.24
CA ILE A 74 4.29 -4.33 19.25
C ILE A 74 5.81 -4.24 19.39
N ALA A 75 6.56 -4.30 18.29
CA ALA A 75 8.01 -4.19 18.30
C ALA A 75 8.50 -2.90 18.98
N ASN A 76 7.80 -1.78 18.76
CA ASN A 76 8.12 -0.52 19.40
C ASN A 76 7.83 -0.54 20.92
N LEU A 77 6.73 -1.18 21.34
CA LEU A 77 6.37 -1.33 22.76
C LEU A 77 7.30 -2.29 23.51
N THR A 78 7.88 -3.27 22.81
CA THR A 78 8.82 -4.25 23.37
C THR A 78 10.30 -3.89 23.12
N GLU A 79 10.56 -2.71 22.57
CA GLU A 79 11.90 -2.19 22.26
C GLU A 79 12.71 -3.10 21.29
N VAL A 80 12.03 -3.89 20.47
CA VAL A 80 12.64 -4.74 19.44
C VAL A 80 12.92 -3.95 18.16
N GLY A 81 14.18 -3.96 17.73
CA GLY A 81 14.65 -3.21 16.56
C GLY A 81 14.28 -3.83 15.21
N VAL A 82 13.14 -3.44 14.64
CA VAL A 82 12.62 -3.96 13.36
C VAL A 82 12.77 -3.01 12.15
N GLY A 83 13.56 -1.93 12.31
CA GLY A 83 13.64 -0.83 11.34
C GLY A 83 14.05 -1.23 9.92
N GLY A 84 14.97 -2.19 9.78
CA GLY A 84 15.40 -2.70 8.47
C GLY A 84 14.29 -3.46 7.72
N ALA A 85 13.58 -4.35 8.41
CA ALA A 85 12.46 -5.09 7.84
C ALA A 85 11.28 -4.15 7.50
N ALA A 86 11.03 -3.13 8.33
CA ALA A 86 10.03 -2.10 8.04
C ALA A 86 10.37 -1.28 6.77
N ALA A 87 11.65 -0.97 6.56
CA ALA A 87 12.12 -0.30 5.34
C ALA A 87 11.87 -1.16 4.10
N VAL A 88 12.22 -2.45 4.17
CA VAL A 88 12.02 -3.40 3.06
C VAL A 88 10.53 -3.54 2.75
N PHE A 89 9.68 -3.64 3.77
CA PHE A 89 8.23 -3.68 3.59
C PHE A 89 7.75 -2.45 2.80
N PHE A 90 8.10 -1.24 3.26
CA PHE A 90 7.69 0.01 2.63
C PHE A 90 8.13 0.09 1.16
N TRP A 91 9.42 -0.09 0.86
CA TRP A 91 9.93 0.03 -0.50
C TRP A 91 9.39 -1.06 -1.43
N ALA A 92 9.18 -2.27 -0.92
CA ALA A 92 8.52 -3.32 -1.69
C ALA A 92 7.06 -2.98 -2.00
N ARG A 93 6.33 -2.30 -1.10
CA ARG A 93 4.97 -1.79 -1.37
C ARG A 93 4.94 -0.65 -2.40
N VAL A 94 5.92 0.26 -2.37
CA VAL A 94 6.09 1.30 -3.39
C VAL A 94 6.33 0.66 -4.76
N ALA A 95 7.29 -0.27 -4.84
CA ALA A 95 7.58 -1.00 -6.08
C ALA A 95 6.36 -1.79 -6.57
N HIS A 96 5.67 -2.51 -5.69
CA HIS A 96 4.45 -3.24 -6.01
C HIS A 96 3.39 -2.33 -6.62
N ALA A 97 3.11 -1.17 -6.01
CA ALA A 97 2.12 -0.23 -6.51
C ALA A 97 2.46 0.28 -7.91
N ILE A 98 3.69 0.75 -8.12
CA ILE A 98 4.14 1.28 -9.42
C ILE A 98 4.05 0.21 -10.51
N VAL A 99 4.63 -0.96 -10.26
CA VAL A 99 4.69 -2.08 -11.21
C VAL A 99 3.30 -2.63 -11.51
N HIS A 100 2.43 -2.72 -10.50
CA HIS A 100 1.06 -3.19 -10.71
C HIS A 100 0.25 -2.22 -11.58
N ILE A 101 0.33 -0.92 -11.30
CA ILE A 101 -0.36 0.12 -12.07
C ILE A 101 0.14 0.13 -13.51
N ALA A 102 1.46 0.05 -13.72
CA ALA A 102 2.08 -0.05 -15.04
C ALA A 102 1.69 -1.32 -15.82
N GLY A 103 1.18 -2.35 -15.14
CA GLY A 103 0.73 -3.59 -15.77
C GLY A 103 1.86 -4.56 -16.11
N ILE A 104 2.99 -4.47 -15.41
CA ILE A 104 4.15 -5.34 -15.62
C ILE A 104 3.93 -6.65 -14.84
N PRO A 105 3.76 -7.80 -15.53
CA PRO A 105 3.52 -9.08 -14.86
C PRO A 105 4.79 -9.60 -14.16
N TYR A 106 4.61 -10.56 -13.25
CA TYR A 106 5.65 -11.24 -12.44
C TYR A 106 6.41 -10.34 -11.45
N LEU A 107 6.91 -9.18 -11.87
CA LEU A 107 7.63 -8.25 -11.00
C LEU A 107 6.74 -7.75 -9.86
N ARG A 108 5.44 -7.55 -10.11
CA ARG A 108 4.46 -7.26 -9.07
C ARG A 108 4.45 -8.37 -8.01
N THR A 109 4.40 -9.62 -8.44
CA THR A 109 4.33 -10.78 -7.54
C THR A 109 5.61 -10.90 -6.71
N ALA A 110 6.78 -10.66 -7.33
CA ALA A 110 8.04 -10.63 -6.62
C ALA A 110 8.08 -9.51 -5.55
N ALA A 111 7.65 -8.29 -5.90
CA ALA A 111 7.59 -7.18 -4.95
C ALA A 111 6.62 -7.47 -3.79
N PHE A 112 5.44 -8.05 -4.08
CA PHE A 112 4.52 -8.50 -3.03
C PHE A 112 5.19 -9.53 -2.11
N PHE A 113 5.83 -10.55 -2.68
CA PHE A 113 6.47 -11.61 -1.91
C PHE A 113 7.59 -11.08 -1.01
N VAL A 114 8.39 -10.13 -1.49
CA VAL A 114 9.42 -9.46 -0.67
C VAL A 114 8.78 -8.70 0.50
N SER A 115 7.69 -7.95 0.27
CA SER A 115 6.98 -7.27 1.36
C SER A 115 6.42 -8.26 2.38
N TRP A 116 5.92 -9.41 1.91
CA TRP A 116 5.37 -10.46 2.76
C TRP A 116 6.47 -11.13 3.62
N LEU A 117 7.63 -11.45 3.04
CA LEU A 117 8.78 -11.97 3.80
C LEU A 117 9.28 -10.97 4.85
N ALA A 118 9.30 -9.67 4.53
CA ALA A 118 9.65 -8.64 5.51
C ALA A 118 8.67 -8.64 6.69
N LEU A 119 7.37 -8.80 6.42
CA LEU A 119 6.34 -8.89 7.47
C LEU A 119 6.56 -10.10 8.38
N PHE A 120 6.85 -11.28 7.82
CA PHE A 120 7.20 -12.47 8.60
C PHE A 120 8.49 -12.28 9.41
N SER A 121 9.49 -11.62 8.86
CA SER A 121 10.71 -11.28 9.58
C SER A 121 10.42 -10.42 10.82
N ILE A 122 9.50 -9.46 10.73
CA ILE A 122 9.09 -8.65 11.89
C ILE A 122 8.39 -9.53 12.92
N PHE A 123 7.45 -10.39 12.48
CA PHE A 123 6.75 -11.31 13.36
C PHE A 123 7.70 -12.20 14.18
N PHE A 124 8.68 -12.83 13.53
CA PHE A 124 9.65 -13.70 14.21
C PHE A 124 10.66 -12.95 15.10
N GLN A 125 10.83 -11.64 14.92
CA GLN A 125 11.66 -10.83 15.83
C GLN A 125 10.90 -10.42 17.09
N VAL A 126 9.57 -10.36 17.01
CA VAL A 126 8.70 -9.88 18.09
C VAL A 126 8.29 -11.00 19.06
N ILE A 127 8.27 -12.25 18.60
CA ILE A 127 8.01 -13.47 19.41
C ILE A 127 9.33 -14.05 19.88
#